data_AF-A0A5B6Z8D6-F1
#
_entry.id   AF-A0A5B6Z8D6-F1
#
_cell.length_a   1.000
_cell.length_b   1.000
_cell.length_c   1.000
_cell.angle_alpha   90.00
_cell.angle_beta   90.00
_cell.angle_gamma   90.00
#
_symmetry.space_group_name_H-M   'P 1'
#
loop_
_entity.id
_entity.type
_entity.pdbx_description
1 polymer ?
#
loop_
_entity_poly.entity_id
_entity_poly.type
_entity_poly.pdbx_seq_one_letter_code
_entity_poly.pdbx_strand_id
1 'polypeptide(L)'
;MELSEGGESNGSQDIGENFFDDEDMQTIFNELYAESYKLKKYNLRLQFKLKTCEKELNVLRENEALASQLQAHKITLSEKFIAVEKERNSLVEKNKRLKANLHNCEVSKGSLEAQVQKLEQELIMSREVKVDIEDRSNKLEKMLGSIHLKNDKKVLGFKDNEKSKKYSKTIHVTGSTSSQQPTQPKVASKNQTKEESPQEIYFCTYCEGVGHFRKFCYQLRSDSKVPKKKKNHMGNLK
;
A
#
# COMPACT_ATOMS: atom_id res chain seq x y z
N MET A 1 103.86 -92.53 3.63
CA MET A 1 104.82 -92.21 4.72
C MET A 1 105.27 -90.79 4.42
N GLU A 2 104.97 -89.75 5.19
CA GLU A 2 104.60 -89.65 6.61
C GLU A 2 103.47 -88.60 6.78
N LEU A 3 102.63 -88.84 7.79
CA LEU A 3 101.69 -87.89 8.38
C LEU A 3 102.40 -87.21 9.56
N SER A 4 102.23 -85.89 9.72
CA SER A 4 102.28 -85.14 10.99
C SER A 4 102.43 -83.65 10.69
N GLU A 5 101.91 -82.69 11.45
CA GLU A 5 100.87 -82.59 12.48
C GLU A 5 100.71 -81.08 12.72
N GLY A 6 99.71 -80.70 13.53
CA GLY A 6 99.29 -79.33 13.77
C GLY A 6 100.38 -78.33 14.17
N GLY A 7 100.21 -77.10 13.69
CA GLY A 7 100.91 -75.91 14.14
C GLY A 7 99.93 -74.75 14.20
N GLU A 8 99.36 -74.54 15.38
CA GLU A 8 98.50 -73.41 15.72
C GLU A 8 99.23 -72.08 15.44
N SER A 9 98.67 -71.23 14.60
CA SER A 9 99.09 -69.83 14.49
C SER A 9 98.11 -68.96 15.25
N ASN A 10 98.24 -68.97 16.57
CA ASN A 10 97.86 -67.84 17.41
C ASN A 10 98.82 -66.69 17.06
N GLY A 11 98.32 -65.70 16.32
CA GLY A 11 99.09 -64.51 15.94
C GLY A 11 98.16 -63.31 15.93
N SER A 12 97.88 -62.81 17.13
CA SER A 12 97.33 -61.50 17.48
C SER A 12 96.51 -60.82 16.39
N GLN A 13 95.19 -61.01 16.47
CA GLN A 13 94.28 -59.96 16.04
C GLN A 13 94.55 -58.78 16.97
N ASP A 14 95.40 -57.87 16.52
CA ASP A 14 95.61 -56.56 17.10
C ASP A 14 94.25 -55.87 17.06
N ILE A 15 93.46 -56.08 18.12
CA ILE A 15 92.35 -55.23 18.46
C ILE A 15 93.06 -53.95 18.86
N GLY A 16 93.40 -53.14 17.85
CA GLY A 16 93.77 -51.75 18.05
C GLY A 16 92.61 -51.16 18.82
N GLU A 17 92.77 -51.12 20.15
CA GLU A 17 92.00 -50.28 21.01
C GLU A 17 92.24 -48.89 20.43
N ASN A 18 91.31 -48.44 19.59
CA ASN A 18 91.13 -47.03 19.29
C ASN A 18 90.73 -46.41 20.62
N PHE A 19 91.71 -46.23 21.50
CA PHE A 19 91.68 -45.31 22.61
C PHE A 19 91.37 -43.98 21.94
N PHE A 20 90.11 -43.56 22.03
CA PHE A 20 89.79 -42.17 21.78
C PHE A 20 90.62 -41.38 22.78
N ASP A 21 91.65 -40.69 22.30
CA ASP A 21 92.45 -39.83 23.15
C ASP A 21 91.49 -38.83 23.82
N ASP A 22 91.72 -38.51 25.11
CA ASP A 22 90.85 -37.60 25.87
C ASP A 22 90.67 -36.24 25.15
N GLU A 23 91.64 -35.85 24.31
CA GLU A 23 91.59 -34.67 23.44
C GLU A 23 90.51 -34.78 22.33
N ASP A 24 90.31 -35.95 21.74
CA ASP A 24 89.28 -36.18 20.71
C ASP A 24 87.87 -36.11 21.32
N MET A 25 87.69 -36.69 22.50
CA MET A 25 86.43 -36.62 23.24
C MET A 25 86.09 -35.19 23.67
N GLN A 26 87.09 -34.43 24.13
CA GLN A 26 86.91 -33.03 24.47
C GLN A 26 86.54 -32.17 23.26
N THR A 27 87.12 -32.47 22.10
CA THR A 27 86.81 -31.79 20.83
C THR A 27 85.37 -32.05 20.40
N ILE A 28 84.92 -33.31 20.40
CA ILE A 28 83.54 -33.70 20.09
C ILE A 28 82.55 -33.02 21.05
N PHE A 29 82.86 -32.98 22.34
CA PHE A 29 82.02 -32.31 23.33
C PHE A 29 81.87 -30.81 23.03
N ASN A 30 82.96 -30.13 22.72
CA ASN A 30 82.96 -28.69 22.41
C ASN A 30 82.14 -28.38 21.15
N GLU A 31 82.25 -29.21 20.10
CA GLU A 31 81.45 -29.09 18.88
C GLU A 31 79.95 -29.31 19.16
N LEU A 32 79.61 -30.35 19.91
CA LEU A 32 78.22 -30.65 20.30
C LEU A 32 77.63 -29.49 21.11
N TYR A 33 78.41 -28.93 22.04
CA TYR A 33 77.98 -27.79 22.85
C TYR A 33 77.74 -26.55 21.98
N ALA A 34 78.65 -26.25 21.05
CA ALA A 34 78.50 -25.14 20.12
C ALA A 34 77.26 -25.30 19.24
N GLU A 35 77.00 -26.49 18.73
CA GLU A 35 75.82 -26.77 17.90
C GLU A 35 74.51 -26.69 18.69
N SER A 36 74.50 -27.22 19.92
CA SER A 36 73.37 -27.07 20.85
C SER A 36 73.05 -25.60 21.12
N TYR A 37 74.07 -24.76 21.30
CA TYR A 37 73.89 -23.32 21.49
C TYR A 37 73.33 -22.63 20.23
N LYS A 38 73.81 -22.99 19.03
CA LYS A 38 73.24 -22.49 17.77
C LYS A 38 71.76 -22.89 17.63
N LEU A 39 71.44 -24.14 17.94
CA LEU A 39 70.08 -24.67 17.87
C LEU A 39 69.15 -23.92 18.83
N LYS A 40 69.60 -23.64 20.06
CA LYS A 40 68.86 -22.83 21.04
C LYS A 40 68.55 -21.43 20.50
N LYS A 41 69.54 -20.75 19.90
CA LYS A 41 69.37 -19.43 19.29
C LYS A 41 68.39 -19.45 18.11
N TYR A 42 68.44 -20.50 17.29
CA TYR A 42 67.52 -20.68 16.18
C TYR A 42 66.08 -20.95 16.66
N ASN A 43 65.91 -21.81 17.67
CA ASN A 43 64.61 -22.11 18.26
C ASN A 43 63.95 -20.85 18.84
N LEU A 44 64.71 -20.02 19.57
CA LEU A 44 64.19 -18.74 20.09
C LEU A 44 63.70 -17.81 18.97
N ARG A 45 64.43 -17.74 17.85
CA ARG A 45 64.01 -16.96 16.67
C ARG A 45 62.73 -17.52 16.05
N LEU A 46 62.60 -18.85 15.96
CA LEU A 46 61.40 -19.48 15.45
C LEU A 46 60.19 -19.23 16.34
N GLN A 47 60.34 -19.31 17.67
CA GLN A 47 59.26 -19.00 18.61
C GLN A 47 58.77 -17.56 18.47
N PHE A 48 59.69 -16.61 18.26
CA PHE A 48 59.31 -15.22 18.01
C PHE A 48 58.53 -15.08 16.70
N LYS A 49 59.00 -15.71 15.62
CA LYS A 49 58.30 -15.72 14.33
C LYS A 49 56.91 -16.36 14.44
N LEU A 50 56.80 -17.48 15.14
CA LEU A 50 55.53 -18.17 15.35
C LEU A 50 54.50 -17.25 16.03
N LYS A 51 54.91 -16.58 17.11
CA LYS A 51 54.05 -15.60 17.81
C LYS A 51 53.62 -14.44 16.92
N THR A 52 54.50 -13.98 16.02
CA THR A 52 54.14 -12.93 15.05
C THR A 52 53.12 -13.44 14.05
N CYS A 53 53.34 -14.62 13.46
CA CYS A 53 52.40 -15.23 12.51
C CYS A 53 51.04 -15.53 13.16
N GLU A 54 50.99 -15.95 14.42
CA GLU A 54 49.73 -16.14 15.16
C GLU A 54 48.93 -14.84 15.29
N LYS A 55 49.60 -13.72 15.57
CA LYS A 55 48.95 -12.40 15.63
C LYS A 55 48.41 -11.99 14.27
N GLU A 56 49.21 -12.15 13.21
CA GLU A 56 48.80 -11.85 11.83
C GLU A 56 47.59 -12.70 11.40
N LEU A 57 47.58 -13.99 11.74
CA LEU A 57 46.45 -14.87 11.48
C LEU A 57 45.16 -14.41 12.17
N ASN A 58 45.24 -13.94 13.42
CA ASN A 58 44.06 -13.42 14.11
C ASN A 58 43.50 -12.17 13.42
N VAL A 59 44.37 -11.23 13.02
CA VAL A 59 43.96 -10.04 12.26
C VAL A 59 43.30 -10.43 10.93
N LEU A 60 43.84 -11.42 10.23
CA LEU A 60 43.24 -11.90 8.98
C LEU A 60 41.85 -12.51 9.19
N ARG A 61 41.62 -13.26 10.28
CA ARG A 61 40.29 -13.80 10.61
C ARG A 61 39.29 -12.69 10.93
N GLU A 62 39.70 -11.67 11.66
CA GLU A 62 38.85 -10.50 11.94
C GLU A 62 38.48 -9.77 10.64
N ASN A 63 39.44 -9.59 9.73
CA ASN A 63 39.20 -8.99 8.43
C ASN A 63 38.24 -9.83 7.56
N GLU A 64 38.35 -11.15 7.58
CA GLU A 64 37.44 -12.05 6.87
C GLU A 64 36.00 -11.96 7.42
N ALA A 65 35.85 -11.87 8.75
CA ALA A 65 34.56 -11.66 9.38
C ALA A 65 33.93 -10.31 8.98
N LEU A 66 34.73 -9.24 8.95
CA LEU A 66 34.28 -7.92 8.49
C LEU A 66 33.90 -7.93 7.01
N ALA A 67 34.67 -8.61 6.15
CA ALA A 67 34.35 -8.76 4.74
C ALA A 67 33.01 -9.48 4.53
N SER A 68 32.75 -10.52 5.31
CA SER A 68 31.47 -11.25 5.29
C SER A 68 30.29 -10.37 5.72
N GLN A 69 30.48 -9.56 6.77
CA GLN A 69 29.46 -8.60 7.22
C GLN A 69 29.18 -7.53 6.16
N LEU A 70 30.22 -6.98 5.53
CA LEU A 70 30.07 -5.98 4.47
C LEU A 70 29.30 -6.55 3.27
N GLN A 71 29.58 -7.81 2.91
CA GLN A 71 28.85 -8.50 1.85
C GLN A 71 27.37 -8.71 2.21
N ALA A 72 27.07 -9.09 3.45
CA ALA A 72 25.68 -9.20 3.92
C ALA A 72 24.95 -7.85 3.87
N HIS A 73 25.59 -6.77 4.35
CA HIS A 73 25.03 -5.43 4.28
C HIS A 73 24.79 -4.96 2.84
N LYS A 74 25.70 -5.27 1.91
CA LYS A 74 25.53 -4.97 0.48
C LYS A 74 24.29 -5.65 -0.10
N ILE A 75 24.05 -6.92 0.24
CA ILE A 75 22.87 -7.67 -0.19
C ILE A 75 21.60 -7.00 0.37
N THR A 76 21.54 -6.78 1.69
CA THR A 76 20.37 -6.14 2.33
C THR A 76 20.08 -4.75 1.76
N LEU A 77 21.11 -3.95 1.48
CA LEU A 77 20.93 -2.63 0.90
C LEU A 77 20.37 -2.71 -0.52
N SER A 78 20.84 -3.69 -1.31
CA SER A 78 20.35 -3.92 -2.67
C SER A 78 18.87 -4.33 -2.67
N GLU A 79 18.45 -5.19 -1.75
CA GLU A 79 17.05 -5.58 -1.58
C GLU A 79 16.16 -4.39 -1.19
N LYS A 80 16.63 -3.56 -0.24
CA LYS A 80 15.92 -2.32 0.15
C LYS A 80 15.79 -1.35 -1.01
N PHE A 81 16.84 -1.20 -1.82
CA PHE A 81 16.82 -0.35 -3.01
C PHE A 81 15.75 -0.81 -4.01
N ILE A 82 15.68 -2.12 -4.29
CA ILE A 82 14.66 -2.70 -5.17
C ILE A 82 13.24 -2.45 -4.61
N ALA A 83 13.05 -2.58 -3.29
CA ALA A 83 11.74 -2.33 -2.66
C ALA A 83 11.30 -0.87 -2.80
N VAL A 84 12.22 0.07 -2.54
CA VAL A 84 11.96 1.52 -2.69
C VAL A 84 11.68 1.88 -4.15
N GLU A 85 12.40 1.29 -5.10
CA GLU A 85 12.16 1.52 -6.52
C GLU A 85 10.77 1.02 -6.97
N LYS A 86 10.34 -0.13 -6.48
CA LYS A 86 8.97 -0.64 -6.72
C LYS A 86 7.91 0.30 -6.16
N GLU A 87 8.10 0.79 -4.94
CA GLU A 87 7.18 1.75 -4.32
C GLU A 87 7.11 3.06 -5.11
N ARG A 88 8.26 3.63 -5.48
CA ARG A 88 8.35 4.82 -6.34
C ARG A 88 7.54 4.64 -7.62
N ASN A 89 7.73 3.53 -8.31
CA ASN A 89 7.02 3.26 -9.58
C ASN A 89 5.51 3.16 -9.37
N SER A 90 5.05 2.51 -8.29
CA SER A 90 3.63 2.45 -7.91
C SER A 90 3.05 3.84 -7.65
N LEU A 91 3.77 4.69 -6.92
CA LEU A 91 3.37 6.06 -6.62
C LEU A 91 3.32 6.93 -7.88
N VAL A 92 4.27 6.79 -8.80
CA VAL A 92 4.27 7.48 -10.10
C VAL A 92 3.02 7.13 -10.90
N GLU A 93 2.66 5.85 -10.98
CA GLU A 93 1.45 5.43 -11.70
C GLU A 93 0.16 5.91 -11.03
N LYS A 94 0.10 5.90 -9.69
CA LYS A 94 -1.01 6.52 -8.95
C LYS A 94 -1.11 8.02 -9.23
N ASN A 95 0.01 8.73 -9.27
CA ASN A 95 0.04 10.16 -9.55
C ASN A 95 -0.46 10.48 -10.96
N LYS A 96 -0.05 9.70 -11.97
CA LYS A 96 -0.56 9.82 -13.34
C LYS A 96 -2.08 9.65 -13.40
N ARG A 97 -2.63 8.62 -12.74
CA ARG A 97 -4.08 8.39 -12.66
C ARG A 97 -4.80 9.55 -11.98
N LEU A 98 -4.26 10.06 -10.87
CA LEU A 98 -4.86 11.20 -10.16
C LEU A 98 -4.86 12.47 -11.02
N LYS A 99 -3.78 12.75 -11.77
CA LYS A 99 -3.72 13.88 -12.71
C LYS A 99 -4.76 13.76 -13.82
N ALA A 100 -4.94 12.56 -14.39
CA ALA A 100 -5.97 12.32 -15.39
C ALA A 100 -7.39 12.53 -14.82
N ASN A 101 -7.65 12.01 -13.61
CA ASN A 101 -8.94 12.19 -12.94
C ASN A 101 -9.22 13.66 -12.61
N LEU A 102 -8.20 14.40 -12.17
CA LEU A 102 -8.33 15.83 -11.90
C LEU A 102 -8.72 16.59 -13.18
N HIS A 103 -8.01 16.32 -14.29
CA HIS A 103 -8.32 16.93 -15.57
C HIS A 103 -9.76 16.63 -16.01
N ASN A 104 -10.21 15.38 -15.90
CA ASN A 104 -11.59 15.00 -16.24
C ASN A 104 -12.63 15.71 -15.35
N CYS A 105 -12.30 15.92 -14.07
CA CYS A 105 -13.14 16.65 -13.13
C CYS A 105 -13.24 18.13 -13.53
N GLU A 106 -12.13 18.76 -13.88
CA GLU A 106 -12.08 20.15 -14.37
C GLU A 106 -12.90 20.33 -15.64
N VAL A 107 -12.81 19.39 -16.60
CA VAL A 107 -13.63 19.41 -17.82
C VAL A 107 -15.11 19.29 -17.51
N SER A 108 -15.49 18.35 -16.63
CA SER A 108 -16.89 18.15 -16.21
C SER A 108 -17.44 19.38 -15.48
N LYS A 109 -16.62 20.00 -14.62
CA LYS A 109 -16.95 21.24 -13.92
C LYS A 109 -17.25 22.36 -14.92
N GLY A 110 -16.39 22.58 -15.91
CA GLY A 110 -16.62 23.62 -16.93
C GLY A 110 -17.90 23.40 -17.73
N SER A 111 -18.21 22.14 -18.07
CA SER A 111 -19.48 21.79 -18.75
C SER A 111 -20.70 22.10 -17.88
N LEU A 112 -20.66 21.75 -16.59
CA LEU A 112 -21.74 22.07 -15.64
C LEU A 112 -21.90 23.57 -15.43
N GLU A 113 -20.79 24.31 -15.31
CA GLU A 113 -20.80 25.78 -15.19
C GLU A 113 -21.47 26.42 -16.43
N ALA A 114 -21.17 25.94 -17.64
CA ALA A 114 -21.83 26.41 -18.86
C ALA A 114 -23.33 26.09 -18.89
N GLN A 115 -23.75 24.91 -18.42
CA GLN A 115 -25.17 24.56 -18.32
C GLN A 115 -25.91 25.44 -17.32
N VAL A 116 -25.31 25.73 -16.18
CA VAL A 116 -25.89 26.64 -15.17
C VAL A 116 -26.08 28.02 -15.76
N GLN A 117 -25.07 28.59 -16.42
CA GLN A 117 -25.19 29.90 -17.07
C GLN A 117 -26.32 29.95 -18.11
N LYS A 118 -26.46 28.88 -18.91
CA LYS A 118 -27.55 28.78 -19.89
C LYS A 118 -28.93 28.76 -19.22
N LEU A 119 -29.09 27.95 -18.17
CA LEU A 119 -30.35 27.87 -17.43
C LEU A 119 -30.67 29.18 -16.70
N GLU A 120 -29.68 29.89 -16.19
CA GLU A 120 -29.85 31.22 -15.60
C GLU A 120 -30.37 32.24 -16.63
N GLN A 121 -29.84 32.23 -17.86
CA GLN A 121 -30.34 33.08 -18.95
C GLN A 121 -31.78 32.73 -19.34
N GLU A 122 -32.09 31.45 -19.51
CA GLU A 122 -33.45 30.98 -19.82
C GLU A 122 -34.45 31.38 -18.71
N LEU A 123 -34.03 31.33 -17.44
CA LEU A 123 -34.83 31.76 -16.31
C LEU A 123 -35.12 33.27 -16.34
N ILE A 124 -34.12 34.10 -16.69
CA ILE A 124 -34.29 35.54 -16.85
C ILE A 124 -35.31 35.83 -17.95
N MET A 125 -35.13 35.24 -19.14
CA MET A 125 -36.07 35.41 -20.25
C MET A 125 -37.49 34.96 -19.90
N SER A 126 -37.63 33.84 -19.19
CA SER A 126 -38.95 33.36 -18.73
C SER A 126 -39.62 34.32 -17.76
N ARG A 127 -38.85 34.98 -16.89
CA ARG A 127 -39.37 36.01 -15.97
C ARG A 127 -39.85 37.25 -16.71
N GLU A 128 -39.14 37.70 -17.74
CA GLU A 128 -39.56 38.83 -18.59
C GLU A 128 -40.90 38.55 -19.27
N VAL A 129 -41.03 37.38 -19.91
CA VAL A 129 -42.29 36.96 -20.56
C VAL A 129 -43.43 36.87 -19.55
N LYS A 130 -43.15 36.40 -18.33
CA LYS A 130 -44.17 36.33 -17.27
C LYS A 130 -44.70 37.73 -16.91
N VAL A 131 -43.82 38.71 -16.75
CA VAL A 131 -44.22 40.10 -16.46
C VAL A 131 -45.08 40.67 -17.59
N ASP A 132 -44.67 40.44 -18.86
CA ASP A 132 -45.45 40.88 -20.02
C ASP A 132 -46.87 40.27 -20.06
N ILE A 133 -46.99 38.98 -19.70
CA ILE A 133 -48.29 38.30 -19.63
C ILE A 133 -49.14 38.87 -18.49
N GLU A 134 -48.56 39.09 -17.32
CA GLU A 134 -49.24 39.70 -16.17
C GLU A 134 -49.76 41.10 -16.51
N ASP A 135 -48.95 41.94 -17.16
CA ASP A 135 -49.34 43.28 -17.60
C ASP A 135 -50.51 43.25 -18.61
N ARG A 136 -50.45 42.35 -19.59
CA ARG A 136 -51.53 42.17 -20.57
C ARG A 136 -52.81 41.63 -19.91
N SER A 137 -52.69 40.71 -18.97
CA SER A 137 -53.81 40.17 -18.20
C SER A 137 -54.49 41.26 -17.37
N ASN A 138 -53.72 42.07 -16.64
CA ASN A 138 -54.22 43.20 -15.86
C ASN A 138 -54.96 44.22 -16.73
N LYS A 139 -54.47 44.48 -17.95
CA LYS A 139 -55.13 45.37 -18.91
C LYS A 139 -56.47 44.82 -19.38
N LEU A 140 -56.56 43.52 -19.68
CA LEU A 140 -57.80 42.84 -20.05
C LEU A 140 -58.82 42.90 -18.91
N GLU A 141 -58.41 42.64 -17.68
CA GLU A 141 -59.27 42.68 -16.50
C GLU A 141 -59.88 44.08 -16.28
N LYS A 142 -59.09 45.15 -16.44
CA LYS A 142 -59.59 46.54 -16.41
C LYS A 142 -60.63 46.83 -17.50
N MET A 143 -60.40 46.37 -18.72
CA MET A 143 -61.35 46.56 -19.82
C MET A 143 -62.66 45.83 -19.56
N LEU A 144 -62.61 44.59 -19.07
CA LEU A 144 -63.80 43.79 -18.75
C LEU A 144 -64.56 44.33 -17.53
N GLY A 145 -63.87 44.76 -16.46
CA GLY A 145 -64.51 45.35 -15.28
C GLY A 145 -65.20 46.69 -15.56
N SER A 146 -64.79 47.40 -16.63
CA SER A 146 -65.42 48.64 -17.09
C SER A 146 -66.70 48.39 -17.90
N ILE A 147 -66.96 47.15 -18.32
CA ILE A 147 -68.22 46.76 -18.94
C ILE A 147 -69.25 46.62 -17.82
N HIS A 148 -69.86 47.74 -17.43
CA HIS A 148 -71.10 47.72 -16.68
C HIS A 148 -72.17 47.11 -17.61
N LEU A 149 -72.40 45.80 -17.47
CA LEU A 149 -73.61 45.16 -17.99
C LEU A 149 -74.79 45.80 -17.27
N LYS A 150 -75.34 46.88 -17.84
CA LYS A 150 -76.72 47.26 -17.58
C LYS A 150 -77.54 46.06 -17.99
N ASN A 151 -78.02 45.33 -16.99
CA ASN A 151 -78.97 44.24 -17.17
C ASN A 151 -80.32 44.81 -17.62
N ASP A 152 -80.39 45.35 -18.83
CA ASP A 152 -81.64 45.47 -19.54
C ASP A 152 -81.95 44.08 -20.09
N LYS A 153 -82.62 43.28 -19.25
CA LYS A 153 -83.22 42.00 -19.62
C LYS A 153 -84.33 42.24 -20.65
N LYS A 154 -83.97 42.50 -21.90
CA LYS A 154 -84.89 42.38 -23.03
C LYS A 154 -84.26 41.54 -24.15
N VAL A 155 -84.67 40.27 -24.12
CA VAL A 155 -85.08 39.46 -25.26
C VAL A 155 -84.10 39.41 -26.44
N LEU A 156 -83.19 38.44 -26.39
CA LEU A 156 -82.84 37.68 -27.59
C LEU A 156 -83.34 36.26 -27.35
N GLY A 157 -84.38 35.90 -28.10
CA GLY A 157 -85.14 34.67 -27.91
C GLY A 157 -84.26 33.44 -28.07
N PHE A 158 -84.07 32.72 -26.97
CA PHE A 158 -83.84 31.29 -26.99
C PHE A 158 -85.01 30.65 -26.26
N LYS A 159 -85.81 29.88 -27.00
CA LYS A 159 -86.89 29.07 -26.44
C LYS A 159 -86.25 27.87 -25.73
N ASP A 160 -86.55 27.72 -24.45
CA ASP A 160 -86.29 26.50 -23.71
C ASP A 160 -87.10 25.37 -24.34
N ASN A 161 -86.41 24.42 -24.99
CA ASN A 161 -86.98 23.12 -25.32
C ASN A 161 -86.23 22.08 -24.50
N GLU A 162 -86.88 21.63 -23.43
CA GLU A 162 -86.62 20.35 -22.81
C GLU A 162 -86.68 19.25 -23.87
N LYS A 163 -85.50 18.70 -24.22
CA LYS A 163 -85.23 17.25 -24.36
C LYS A 163 -83.81 17.03 -24.87
N SER A 164 -83.14 16.10 -24.19
CA SER A 164 -82.01 15.27 -24.64
C SER A 164 -80.56 15.68 -24.28
N LYS A 165 -79.97 14.79 -23.47
CA LYS A 165 -78.56 14.35 -23.37
C LYS A 165 -77.51 15.37 -22.89
N LYS A 166 -77.23 15.29 -21.58
CA LYS A 166 -75.98 15.73 -20.95
C LYS A 166 -74.79 14.93 -21.53
N TYR A 167 -74.02 15.55 -22.41
CA TYR A 167 -72.57 15.36 -22.45
C TYR A 167 -71.95 16.67 -21.94
N SER A 168 -71.58 16.71 -20.67
CA SER A 168 -70.68 17.74 -20.15
C SER A 168 -69.33 17.09 -19.90
N LYS A 169 -68.37 17.45 -20.76
CA LYS A 169 -66.96 17.14 -20.57
C LYS A 169 -66.39 18.24 -19.68
N THR A 170 -66.55 18.07 -18.37
CA THR A 170 -65.92 18.92 -17.36
C THR A 170 -64.43 18.56 -17.34
N ILE A 171 -63.58 19.40 -17.96
CA ILE A 171 -62.14 19.33 -17.72
C ILE A 171 -61.89 20.11 -16.43
N HIS A 172 -62.00 19.41 -15.30
CA HIS A 172 -61.37 19.84 -14.07
C HIS A 172 -59.86 19.63 -14.25
N VAL A 173 -59.08 20.70 -14.34
CA VAL A 173 -57.63 20.62 -14.10
C VAL A 173 -57.45 20.56 -12.59
N THR A 174 -57.61 19.36 -12.03
CA THR A 174 -57.11 19.07 -10.68
C THR A 174 -55.60 18.91 -10.77
N GLY A 175 -54.88 19.83 -10.15
CA GLY A 175 -53.45 19.70 -9.89
C GLY A 175 -53.20 18.38 -9.16
N SER A 176 -52.69 17.39 -9.89
CA SER A 176 -52.21 16.14 -9.33
C SER A 176 -50.71 16.27 -9.11
N THR A 177 -50.32 16.64 -7.90
CA THR A 177 -48.99 16.33 -7.37
C THR A 177 -48.88 14.82 -7.26
N SER A 178 -48.44 14.17 -8.33
CA SER A 178 -48.05 12.76 -8.31
C SER A 178 -46.54 12.71 -8.23
N SER A 179 -46.05 12.54 -7.00
CA SER A 179 -44.68 12.17 -6.70
C SER A 179 -44.41 10.79 -7.29
N GLN A 180 -43.85 10.73 -8.50
CA GLN A 180 -43.33 9.49 -9.05
C GLN A 180 -41.91 9.27 -8.55
N GLN A 181 -41.76 8.37 -7.58
CA GLN A 181 -40.56 7.55 -7.45
C GLN A 181 -40.34 6.79 -8.77
N PRO A 182 -39.10 6.65 -9.27
CA PRO A 182 -38.83 5.78 -10.40
C PRO A 182 -38.84 4.32 -9.91
N THR A 183 -39.91 3.60 -10.22
CA THR A 183 -39.95 2.14 -10.14
C THR A 183 -39.20 1.57 -11.34
N GLN A 184 -38.25 0.69 -11.07
CA GLN A 184 -37.38 0.04 -12.06
C GLN A 184 -38.14 -0.70 -13.17
N PRO A 185 -37.62 -0.73 -14.41
CA PRO A 185 -38.08 -1.69 -15.40
C PRO A 185 -37.38 -3.03 -15.22
N LYS A 186 -38.16 -4.08 -14.93
CA LYS A 186 -37.75 -5.47 -15.15
C LYS A 186 -37.94 -5.82 -16.62
N VAL A 187 -36.84 -6.07 -17.33
CA VAL A 187 -36.82 -6.91 -18.52
C VAL A 187 -35.68 -7.92 -18.35
N ALA A 188 -36.02 -9.20 -18.47
CA ALA A 188 -35.09 -10.32 -18.36
C ALA A 188 -34.43 -10.62 -19.70
N SER A 189 -33.09 -10.66 -19.77
CA SER A 189 -32.33 -11.85 -20.19
C SER A 189 -30.85 -11.56 -20.51
N LYS A 190 -30.03 -12.49 -20.03
CA LYS A 190 -28.78 -13.03 -20.59
C LYS A 190 -27.48 -12.23 -20.40
N ASN A 191 -26.65 -12.85 -19.56
CA ASN A 191 -25.18 -12.88 -19.57
C ASN A 191 -24.46 -11.53 -19.59
N GLN A 192 -24.08 -11.06 -18.40
CA GLN A 192 -22.83 -10.33 -18.23
C GLN A 192 -22.38 -10.34 -16.76
N THR A 193 -21.15 -10.77 -16.59
CA THR A 193 -20.36 -10.91 -15.36
C THR A 193 -20.40 -9.61 -14.56
N LYS A 194 -20.94 -9.64 -13.34
CA LYS A 194 -20.83 -8.51 -12.40
C LYS A 194 -19.39 -8.45 -11.89
N GLU A 195 -18.62 -7.51 -12.39
CA GLU A 195 -17.52 -6.94 -11.60
C GLU A 195 -18.13 -6.30 -10.36
N GLU A 196 -17.94 -6.95 -9.21
CA GLU A 196 -18.18 -6.35 -7.91
C GLU A 196 -17.15 -5.23 -7.72
N SER A 197 -17.59 -3.98 -7.87
CA SER A 197 -16.84 -2.83 -7.35
C SER A 197 -16.53 -3.10 -5.86
N PRO A 198 -15.27 -3.00 -5.40
CA PRO A 198 -14.97 -3.16 -3.98
C PRO A 198 -15.73 -2.06 -3.23
N GLN A 199 -16.76 -2.43 -2.47
CA GLN A 199 -17.34 -1.52 -1.50
C GLN A 199 -16.23 -1.23 -0.48
N GLU A 200 -15.72 0.00 -0.46
CA GLU A 200 -14.72 0.41 0.52
C GLU A 200 -15.31 0.22 1.93
N ILE A 201 -14.87 -0.84 2.61
CA ILE A 201 -15.26 -1.12 3.97
C ILE A 201 -14.49 -0.15 4.86
N TYR A 202 -15.18 0.90 5.34
CA TYR A 202 -14.60 1.85 6.28
C TYR A 202 -14.64 1.28 7.70
N PHE A 203 -13.51 1.36 8.40
CA PHE A 203 -13.37 0.93 9.79
C PHE A 203 -13.15 2.14 10.71
N CYS A 204 -13.76 2.11 11.89
CA CYS A 204 -13.55 3.11 12.91
C CYS A 204 -12.21 2.87 13.61
N THR A 205 -11.30 3.84 13.55
CA THR A 205 -9.98 3.76 14.23
C THR A 205 -10.03 3.82 15.75
N TYR A 206 -11.22 3.90 16.36
CA TYR A 206 -11.39 3.94 17.82
C TYR A 206 -12.04 2.68 18.38
N CYS A 207 -13.18 2.23 17.82
CA CYS A 207 -13.88 1.04 18.30
C CYS A 207 -13.77 -0.17 17.37
N GLU A 208 -12.99 -0.05 16.29
CA GLU A 208 -12.76 -1.07 15.27
C GLU A 208 -14.03 -1.56 14.54
N GLY A 209 -15.18 -0.93 14.80
CA GLY A 209 -16.45 -1.24 14.16
C GLY A 209 -16.50 -0.78 12.70
N VAL A 210 -17.21 -1.56 11.88
CA VAL A 210 -17.42 -1.31 10.45
C VAL A 210 -18.48 -0.22 10.21
N GLY A 211 -18.33 0.54 9.14
CA GLY A 211 -19.38 1.40 8.58
C GLY A 211 -19.44 2.83 9.14
N HIS A 212 -18.46 3.26 9.94
CA HIS A 212 -18.40 4.63 10.43
C HIS A 212 -16.97 5.13 10.67
N PHE A 213 -16.77 6.44 10.54
CA PHE A 213 -15.51 7.11 10.90
C PHE A 213 -15.47 7.47 12.39
N ARG A 214 -14.26 7.61 12.95
CA ARG A 214 -14.02 7.97 14.36
C ARG A 214 -14.82 9.17 14.85
N LYS A 215 -14.95 10.22 14.02
CA LYS A 215 -15.75 11.43 14.32
C LYS A 215 -17.25 11.18 14.54
N PHE A 216 -17.75 10.04 14.09
CA PHE A 216 -19.15 9.61 14.23
C PHE A 216 -19.29 8.38 15.14
N CYS A 217 -18.22 7.98 15.84
CA CYS A 217 -18.27 6.83 16.73
C CYS A 217 -19.13 7.13 17.96
N TYR A 218 -20.20 6.33 18.13
CA TYR A 218 -21.12 6.47 19.27
C TYR A 218 -20.41 6.24 20.61
N GLN A 219 -19.39 5.38 20.67
CA GLN A 219 -18.61 5.12 21.90
C GLN A 219 -17.80 6.37 22.32
N LEU A 220 -17.24 7.09 21.35
CA LEU A 220 -16.51 8.35 21.58
C LEU A 220 -17.44 9.50 21.97
N ARG A 221 -18.71 9.45 21.53
CA ARG A 221 -19.78 10.38 21.95
C ARG A 221 -20.40 10.00 23.30
N SER A 222 -20.11 8.81 23.82
CA SER A 222 -20.66 8.30 25.10
C SER A 222 -19.94 8.88 26.32
N ASP A 223 -18.72 9.43 26.16
CA ASP A 223 -17.97 10.07 27.25
C ASP A 223 -18.60 11.41 27.68
N SER A 224 -19.50 11.96 26.87
CA SER A 224 -20.42 13.03 27.27
C SER A 224 -21.77 12.44 27.71
N LYS A 225 -21.85 12.02 28.98
CA LYS A 225 -23.04 11.82 29.84
C LYS A 225 -24.28 11.16 29.18
N VAL A 226 -24.60 9.92 29.62
CA VAL A 226 -25.94 9.32 29.95
C VAL A 226 -25.90 7.77 29.74
N PRO A 227 -26.57 6.94 30.58
CA PRO A 227 -26.11 5.60 30.90
C PRO A 227 -26.56 4.48 29.93
N LYS A 228 -25.70 3.47 29.82
CA LYS A 228 -25.83 2.28 28.97
C LYS A 228 -26.98 1.39 29.41
N LYS A 229 -27.95 1.13 28.53
CA LYS A 229 -28.76 -0.11 28.59
C LYS A 229 -27.94 -1.24 27.94
N LYS A 230 -27.55 -2.22 28.76
CA LYS A 230 -26.99 -3.50 28.30
C LYS A 230 -28.03 -4.24 27.45
N LYS A 231 -27.65 -4.72 26.27
CA LYS A 231 -28.23 -5.92 25.66
C LYS A 231 -27.15 -6.76 24.96
N ASN A 232 -26.90 -7.89 25.61
CA ASN A 232 -26.77 -9.26 25.10
C ASN A 232 -25.70 -9.59 24.06
N HIS A 233 -24.76 -10.37 24.60
CA HIS A 233 -23.90 -11.37 24.00
C HIS A 233 -24.69 -12.43 23.21
N MET A 234 -24.21 -12.75 22.00
CA MET A 234 -24.28 -14.00 21.21
C MET A 234 -23.46 -13.69 19.95
N GLY A 235 -22.51 -14.47 19.44
CA GLY A 235 -22.14 -15.86 19.63
C GLY A 235 -21.59 -16.33 18.27
N ASN A 236 -20.37 -16.89 18.28
CA ASN A 236 -19.72 -17.78 17.31
C ASN A 236 -20.08 -17.74 15.81
N LEU A 237 -19.04 -17.77 14.97
CA LEU A 237 -18.87 -18.89 14.04
C LEU A 237 -17.38 -19.12 13.73
N LYS A 238 -17.02 -20.41 13.83
CA LYS A 238 -15.78 -21.03 13.37
C LYS A 238 -15.67 -20.97 11.86
#